data_AF-A0A3M8T406-F1
#
_entry.id   AF-A0A3M8T406-F1
#
_cell.length_a   1.000
_cell.length_b   1.000
_cell.length_c   1.000
_cell.angle_alpha   90.00
_cell.angle_beta   90.00
_cell.angle_gamma   90.00
#
_symmetry.space_group_name_H-M   'P 1'
#
loop_
_entity.id
_entity.type
_entity.pdbx_description
1 polymer ?
#
loop_
_entity_poly.entity_id
_entity_poly.type
_entity_poly.pdbx_seq_one_letter_code
_entity_poly.pdbx_strand_id
1 'polypeptide(L)'
;MYSRRPRNSESQAETEPAPPPGTGNAVGMPQFLRENEGAESETGMDAGTGMDASTGMDAGVTDAAPAEAGPTDAGVPAGVGPALPTGPNACTTVEEEERKSRFGARSFSALDFRPSAGYGKFDAYYWPDVSLMAAIVKMKFNYVQADNTPTLNVLMQMAMAGQDISQFFWTEAEKTQFATDYVQRVSSQWSFAHTFRSTKACWPFTARPHVTPRVVDDVADAHFNVTVHKTNTFRGSAFRARNPGTPGWQGTGDLDSLDTTDLNNRMSTDVARSERQRLERAVASATASPVQFARGSDTVEAADRARLLTLADAMKAKNPSDPAVPMVLNGFASAEGGATDNRTLSLRRAEAVASELRAAGVPQPMVIAGLGPTGAPNDAANRKVELAPSTTFEGTYTGNRFAPDAHEFGHALGMPDEYDNHTTGLLGDKQTAFVQLAQAAGVAPPDQWGDRTSSVMANGVDVLPRHYLTIWEALGSMTAPDITRNEWSID
;
A
#
# COMPACT_ATOMS: atom_id res chain seq x y z
N MET A 1 -44.32 -15.35 -38.71
CA MET A 1 -43.22 -16.33 -38.57
C MET A 1 -42.14 -15.71 -37.69
N TYR A 2 -42.17 -15.98 -36.38
CA TYR A 2 -41.07 -15.66 -35.47
C TYR A 2 -40.93 -16.87 -34.55
N SER A 3 -39.88 -17.64 -34.75
CA SER A 3 -39.59 -18.88 -34.01
C SER A 3 -38.79 -18.53 -32.76
N ARG A 4 -39.38 -18.79 -31.58
CA ARG A 4 -38.69 -18.78 -30.29
C ARG A 4 -37.95 -20.11 -30.13
N ARG A 5 -36.64 -20.08 -29.92
CA ARG A 5 -35.86 -21.21 -29.38
C ARG A 5 -35.75 -21.08 -27.85
N PRO A 6 -35.88 -22.17 -27.07
CA PRO A 6 -35.56 -22.17 -25.66
C PRO A 6 -34.05 -22.43 -25.44
N ARG A 7 -33.48 -21.78 -24.41
CA ARG A 7 -32.16 -22.13 -23.84
C ARG A 7 -32.36 -23.25 -22.82
N ASN A 8 -31.67 -24.37 -23.01
CA ASN A 8 -31.37 -25.31 -21.95
C ASN A 8 -29.99 -24.96 -21.37
N SER A 9 -29.92 -24.75 -20.06
CA SER A 9 -28.68 -24.68 -19.29
C SER A 9 -28.65 -25.91 -18.38
N GLU A 10 -27.92 -26.94 -18.79
CA GLU A 10 -27.47 -28.01 -17.90
C GLU A 10 -26.19 -27.54 -17.20
N SER A 11 -26.22 -27.52 -15.87
CA SER A 11 -25.03 -27.33 -15.03
C SER A 11 -24.42 -28.70 -14.78
N GLN A 12 -23.18 -28.91 -15.24
CA GLN A 12 -22.36 -30.02 -14.79
C GLN A 12 -21.55 -29.53 -13.59
N ALA A 13 -21.77 -30.16 -12.45
CA ALA A 13 -20.95 -30.02 -11.25
C ALA A 13 -19.64 -30.80 -11.49
N GLU A 14 -18.54 -30.08 -11.68
CA GLU A 14 -17.20 -30.66 -11.58
C GLU A 14 -16.86 -30.88 -10.11
N THR A 15 -16.41 -32.10 -9.81
CA THR A 15 -15.95 -32.52 -8.49
C THR A 15 -14.46 -32.19 -8.39
N GLU A 16 -14.10 -31.30 -7.47
CA GLU A 16 -12.69 -31.01 -7.16
C GLU A 16 -12.02 -32.23 -6.50
N PRO A 17 -10.75 -32.52 -6.84
CA PRO A 17 -9.98 -33.57 -6.19
C PRO A 17 -9.49 -33.14 -4.81
N ALA A 18 -9.55 -34.08 -3.85
CA ALA A 18 -9.09 -33.89 -2.49
C ALA A 18 -7.60 -33.49 -2.42
N PRO A 19 -7.21 -32.59 -1.49
CA PRO A 19 -5.81 -32.21 -1.30
C PRO A 19 -4.98 -33.38 -0.75
N PRO A 20 -3.68 -33.47 -1.11
CA PRO A 20 -2.78 -34.51 -0.63
C PRO A 20 -2.49 -34.37 0.88
N PRO A 21 -2.27 -35.47 1.61
CA PRO A 21 -2.00 -35.42 3.04
C PRO A 21 -0.52 -35.10 3.30
N GLY A 22 -0.29 -34.10 4.16
CA GLY A 22 0.88 -34.05 5.05
C GLY A 22 2.10 -33.27 4.56
N THR A 23 2.24 -32.04 5.06
CA THR A 23 3.54 -31.40 5.30
C THR A 23 3.66 -31.05 6.79
N GLY A 24 4.88 -31.18 7.32
CA GLY A 24 5.16 -31.27 8.75
C GLY A 24 4.71 -30.08 9.59
N ASN A 25 4.48 -30.37 10.87
CA ASN A 25 4.21 -29.38 11.92
C ASN A 25 5.23 -28.24 11.86
N ALA A 26 4.79 -27.03 11.55
CA ALA A 26 5.53 -25.80 11.80
C ALA A 26 5.64 -25.60 13.33
N VAL A 27 6.60 -26.28 13.94
CA VAL A 27 6.97 -26.12 15.34
C VAL A 27 7.59 -24.72 15.48
N GLY A 28 6.82 -23.76 16.01
CA GLY A 28 7.32 -22.41 16.31
C GLY A 28 6.50 -21.24 15.76
N MET A 29 5.45 -21.47 14.96
CA MET A 29 4.49 -20.38 14.68
C MET A 29 3.73 -20.05 15.97
N PRO A 30 3.70 -18.77 16.39
CA PRO A 30 2.94 -18.36 17.57
C PRO A 30 1.47 -18.72 17.44
N GLN A 31 0.88 -19.18 18.55
CA GLN A 31 -0.52 -19.60 18.64
C GLN A 31 -1.49 -18.51 18.16
N PHE A 32 -1.15 -17.23 18.37
CA PHE A 32 -2.00 -16.10 17.95
C PHE A 32 -2.17 -15.99 16.42
N LEU A 33 -1.22 -16.49 15.61
CA LEU A 33 -1.42 -16.54 14.14
C LEU A 33 -2.37 -17.67 13.73
N ARG A 34 -2.57 -18.67 14.58
CA ARG A 34 -3.50 -19.79 14.35
C ARG A 34 -4.93 -19.47 14.80
N GLU A 35 -5.07 -18.61 15.81
CA GLU A 35 -6.36 -18.31 16.44
C GLU A 35 -7.23 -17.34 15.63
N ASN A 36 -6.65 -16.50 14.75
CA ASN A 36 -7.41 -15.58 13.91
C ASN A 36 -8.16 -16.24 12.73
N GLU A 37 -7.93 -17.52 12.44
CA GLU A 37 -8.64 -18.24 11.37
C GLU A 37 -9.88 -19.02 11.87
N GLY A 38 -10.21 -18.99 13.17
CA GLY A 38 -11.20 -19.91 13.75
C GLY A 38 -12.02 -19.39 14.92
N ALA A 39 -12.30 -18.08 15.02
CA ALA A 39 -13.16 -17.55 16.08
C ALA A 39 -14.67 -17.82 15.81
N GLU A 40 -15.10 -19.08 15.87
CA GLU A 40 -16.46 -19.40 16.29
C GLU A 40 -16.52 -19.32 17.83
N SER A 41 -17.40 -18.45 18.31
CA SER A 41 -17.58 -18.12 19.73
C SER A 41 -18.11 -19.34 20.52
N GLU A 42 -17.25 -19.96 21.33
CA GLU A 42 -17.70 -20.67 22.53
C GLU A 42 -17.47 -19.82 23.77
N THR A 43 -18.57 -19.40 24.38
CA THR A 43 -18.59 -18.71 25.67
C THR A 43 -18.48 -19.75 26.79
N GLY A 44 -17.35 -19.75 27.50
CA GLY A 44 -17.13 -20.56 28.69
C GLY A 44 -16.29 -19.78 29.70
N MET A 45 -16.96 -19.15 30.66
CA MET A 45 -16.33 -18.62 31.86
C MET A 45 -15.75 -19.77 32.69
N ASP A 46 -14.46 -19.73 33.01
CA ASP A 46 -13.99 -20.28 34.28
C ASP A 46 -12.78 -19.50 34.82
N ALA A 47 -12.77 -19.36 36.13
CA ALA A 47 -11.92 -18.47 36.90
C ALA A 47 -10.72 -19.19 37.50
N GLY A 48 -9.55 -18.55 37.36
CA GLY A 48 -8.51 -18.54 38.40
C GLY A 48 -7.53 -19.70 38.41
N THR A 49 -6.24 -19.39 38.26
CA THR A 49 -5.28 -19.35 39.38
C THR A 49 -3.91 -18.92 38.85
N GLY A 50 -3.24 -18.05 39.61
CA GLY A 50 -2.00 -17.39 39.22
C GLY A 50 -0.78 -18.31 39.23
N MET A 51 0.23 -17.91 38.45
CA MET A 51 1.60 -18.30 38.69
C MET A 51 2.52 -17.09 38.62
N ASP A 52 3.27 -16.98 39.71
CA ASP A 52 4.38 -16.10 40.00
C ASP A 52 5.58 -16.46 39.10
N ALA A 53 6.20 -15.47 38.45
CA ALA A 53 7.44 -15.64 37.71
C ALA A 53 8.41 -14.54 38.12
N SER A 54 9.25 -14.89 39.08
CA SER A 54 10.38 -14.11 39.52
C SER A 54 11.52 -14.13 38.49
N THR A 55 12.23 -13.01 38.52
CA THR A 55 13.40 -12.61 37.77
C THR A 55 14.63 -13.49 37.99
N GLY A 56 15.46 -13.64 36.96
CA GLY A 56 16.82 -14.17 37.10
C GLY A 56 17.54 -14.34 35.76
N MET A 57 18.04 -13.24 35.16
CA MET A 57 19.08 -13.33 34.14
C MET A 57 20.42 -13.04 34.82
N ASP A 58 21.24 -14.09 34.91
CA ASP A 58 22.60 -14.10 35.43
C ASP A 58 23.58 -13.62 34.36
N ALA A 59 24.41 -12.64 34.71
CA ALA A 59 25.46 -12.08 33.88
C ALA A 59 26.81 -12.53 34.44
N GLY A 60 27.40 -13.56 33.84
CA GLY A 60 28.72 -14.08 34.20
C GLY A 60 29.66 -14.10 33.00
N VAL A 61 30.31 -12.97 32.71
CA VAL A 61 31.51 -12.93 31.87
C VAL A 61 32.69 -13.34 32.76
N THR A 62 33.42 -14.39 32.38
CA THR A 62 34.68 -14.79 33.04
C THR A 62 35.85 -14.48 32.12
N ASP A 63 36.88 -13.89 32.72
CA ASP A 63 38.15 -13.50 32.11
C ASP A 63 38.96 -14.70 31.64
N ALA A 64 39.53 -14.57 30.45
CA ALA A 64 40.42 -15.55 29.84
C ALA A 64 41.85 -15.46 30.42
N ALA A 65 42.38 -16.60 30.86
CA ALA A 65 43.80 -16.81 31.13
C ALA A 65 44.52 -17.35 29.88
N PRO A 66 45.83 -17.07 29.68
CA PRO A 66 46.57 -17.54 28.52
C PRO A 66 47.11 -18.96 28.77
N ALA A 67 46.82 -19.89 27.85
CA ALA A 67 47.35 -21.25 27.91
C ALA A 67 48.31 -21.53 26.73
N GLU A 68 49.53 -21.85 27.16
CA GLU A 68 50.69 -22.51 26.57
C GLU A 68 50.64 -23.10 25.15
N ALA A 69 51.77 -22.91 24.45
CA ALA A 69 52.12 -23.53 23.19
C ALA A 69 52.40 -25.04 23.35
N GLY A 70 51.53 -25.86 22.75
CA GLY A 70 51.71 -27.29 22.55
C GLY A 70 52.45 -27.65 21.25
N PRO A 71 52.87 -28.92 21.10
CA PRO A 71 53.85 -29.37 20.12
C PRO A 71 53.32 -29.41 18.68
N THR A 72 54.20 -29.08 17.74
CA THR A 72 53.97 -29.16 16.30
C THR A 72 53.76 -30.60 15.85
N ASP A 73 52.52 -30.95 15.51
CA ASP A 73 52.15 -32.25 14.96
C ASP A 73 52.60 -32.37 13.50
N ALA A 74 53.20 -33.52 13.19
CA ALA A 74 53.81 -33.83 11.91
C ALA A 74 52.82 -34.54 11.01
N GLY A 75 52.45 -33.91 9.89
CA GLY A 75 52.07 -34.60 8.66
C GLY A 75 50.77 -35.42 8.71
N VAL A 76 49.63 -34.78 8.99
CA VAL A 76 48.33 -35.30 8.54
C VAL A 76 48.15 -34.93 7.06
N PRO A 77 47.87 -35.88 6.14
CA PRO A 77 47.59 -35.55 4.75
C PRO A 77 46.41 -34.58 4.69
N ALA A 78 46.56 -33.49 3.95
CA ALA A 78 45.53 -32.46 3.77
C ALA A 78 44.19 -33.14 3.43
N GLY A 79 43.32 -33.23 4.43
CA GLY A 79 41.99 -33.78 4.26
C GLY A 79 41.29 -32.99 3.18
N VAL A 80 40.68 -33.70 2.22
CA VAL A 80 39.85 -33.09 1.18
C VAL A 80 38.84 -32.21 1.91
N GLY A 81 38.94 -30.89 1.75
CA GLY A 81 38.01 -29.95 2.38
C GLY A 81 36.57 -30.31 2.02
N PRO A 82 35.58 -29.90 2.84
CA PRO A 82 34.18 -30.12 2.53
C PRO A 82 33.88 -29.66 1.10
N ALA A 83 33.16 -30.51 0.35
CA ALA A 83 32.79 -30.17 -1.02
C ALA A 83 32.01 -28.85 -1.03
N LEU A 84 32.33 -27.98 -1.99
CA LEU A 84 31.61 -26.71 -2.14
C LEU A 84 30.11 -26.98 -2.35
N PRO A 85 29.22 -26.18 -1.74
CA PRO A 85 27.79 -26.30 -1.96
C PRO A 85 27.48 -26.17 -3.46
N THR A 86 26.61 -27.05 -3.99
CA THR A 86 26.19 -27.02 -5.40
C THR A 86 24.70 -26.74 -5.50
N GLY A 87 24.30 -25.78 -6.33
CA GLY A 87 22.90 -25.44 -6.57
C GLY A 87 22.72 -24.00 -7.06
N PRO A 88 21.51 -23.61 -7.52
CA PRO A 88 21.26 -22.28 -8.07
C PRO A 88 21.43 -21.15 -7.04
N ASN A 89 21.32 -21.46 -5.74
CA ASN A 89 21.46 -20.52 -4.63
C ASN A 89 22.59 -20.92 -3.66
N ALA A 90 23.54 -21.75 -4.12
CA ALA A 90 24.68 -22.14 -3.31
C ALA A 90 25.58 -20.93 -3.03
N CYS A 91 26.02 -20.78 -1.78
CA CYS A 91 27.00 -19.78 -1.41
C CYS A 91 28.40 -20.19 -1.86
N THR A 92 29.25 -19.18 -2.09
CA THR A 92 30.62 -19.39 -2.58
C THR A 92 31.53 -20.04 -1.54
N THR A 93 31.17 -19.98 -0.26
CA THR A 93 31.89 -20.62 0.85
C THR A 93 30.96 -21.47 1.69
N VAL A 94 31.52 -22.50 2.33
CA VAL A 94 30.79 -23.40 3.23
C VAL A 94 30.30 -22.61 4.46
N GLU A 95 31.12 -21.70 4.97
CA GLU A 95 30.80 -20.90 6.14
C GLU A 95 29.59 -19.99 5.91
N GLU A 96 29.48 -19.39 4.72
CA GLU A 96 28.33 -18.55 4.36
C GLU A 96 27.09 -19.40 4.10
N GLU A 97 27.23 -20.60 3.53
CA GLU A 97 26.13 -21.56 3.38
C GLU A 97 25.57 -22.00 4.74
N GLU A 98 26.44 -22.33 5.69
CA GLU A 98 26.03 -22.67 7.05
C GLU A 98 25.37 -21.48 7.76
N ARG A 99 25.89 -20.25 7.57
CA ARG A 99 25.29 -19.04 8.12
C ARG A 99 23.90 -18.78 7.53
N LYS A 100 23.75 -18.94 6.21
CA LYS A 100 22.45 -18.87 5.52
C LYS A 100 21.48 -19.92 6.05
N SER A 101 21.93 -21.16 6.24
CA SER A 101 21.11 -22.24 6.80
C SER A 101 20.66 -21.91 8.23
N ARG A 102 21.56 -21.44 9.09
CA ARG A 102 21.22 -20.98 10.46
C ARG A 102 20.26 -19.80 10.44
N PHE A 103 20.42 -18.86 9.52
CA PHE A 103 19.48 -17.76 9.36
C PHE A 103 18.07 -18.29 9.03
N GLY A 104 17.97 -19.20 8.06
CA GLY A 104 16.70 -19.81 7.65
C GLY A 104 15.95 -20.51 8.78
N ALA A 105 16.67 -21.09 9.73
CA ALA A 105 16.10 -21.84 10.86
C ALA A 105 15.76 -20.96 12.10
N ARG A 106 16.08 -19.67 12.07
CA ARG A 106 15.82 -18.73 13.19
C ARG A 106 14.56 -17.93 12.96
N SER A 107 13.89 -17.57 14.05
CA SER A 107 12.91 -16.50 14.05
C SER A 107 13.55 -15.18 14.51
N PHE A 108 13.02 -14.08 14.00
CA PHE A 108 13.45 -12.73 14.35
C PHE A 108 12.27 -11.94 14.90
N SER A 109 12.54 -10.99 15.80
CA SER A 109 11.52 -10.09 16.31
C SER A 109 12.08 -8.70 16.58
N ALA A 110 11.22 -7.69 16.44
CA ALA A 110 11.44 -6.33 16.90
C ALA A 110 10.17 -5.89 17.63
N LEU A 111 10.20 -5.93 18.96
CA LEU A 111 9.08 -5.51 19.80
C LEU A 111 9.08 -4.01 19.99
N ASP A 112 7.90 -3.40 20.07
CA ASP A 112 7.71 -1.96 20.20
C ASP A 112 8.54 -1.17 19.17
N PHE A 113 8.69 -1.71 17.95
CA PHE A 113 9.49 -1.13 16.89
C PHE A 113 8.97 0.27 16.57
N ARG A 114 9.91 1.23 16.49
CA ARG A 114 9.67 2.64 16.27
C ARG A 114 10.37 3.04 14.97
N PRO A 115 9.62 3.38 13.92
CA PRO A 115 10.22 3.80 12.67
C PRO A 115 11.10 5.04 12.83
N SER A 116 12.16 5.12 12.03
CA SER A 116 13.12 6.25 12.07
C SER A 116 12.48 7.57 11.64
N ALA A 117 11.38 7.54 10.89
CA ALA A 117 10.58 8.71 10.57
C ALA A 117 9.95 9.40 11.80
N GLY A 118 10.00 8.76 12.99
CA GLY A 118 9.57 9.34 14.26
C GLY A 118 8.08 9.15 14.58
N TYR A 119 7.37 8.35 13.78
CA TYR A 119 5.95 8.07 13.93
C TYR A 119 5.67 6.58 13.82
N GLY A 120 4.62 6.13 14.50
CA GLY A 120 4.17 4.75 14.47
C GLY A 120 4.82 3.88 15.55
N LYS A 121 4.17 2.75 15.83
CA LYS A 121 4.65 1.75 16.79
C LYS A 121 4.00 0.40 16.54
N PHE A 122 4.79 -0.64 16.33
CA PHE A 122 4.29 -1.99 16.09
C PHE A 122 5.29 -3.06 16.52
N ASP A 123 4.81 -4.28 16.72
CA ASP A 123 5.68 -5.45 16.89
C ASP A 123 5.90 -6.07 15.51
N ALA A 124 7.13 -6.48 15.23
CA ALA A 124 7.48 -7.20 14.03
C ALA A 124 8.04 -8.59 14.36
N TYR A 125 7.70 -9.58 13.56
CA TYR A 125 8.23 -10.94 13.63
C TYR A 125 8.54 -11.44 12.23
N TYR A 126 9.60 -12.25 12.06
CA TYR A 126 9.94 -12.84 10.77
C TYR A 126 10.40 -14.28 10.91
N TRP A 127 9.83 -15.14 10.05
CA TRP A 127 10.13 -16.56 9.91
C TRP A 127 10.60 -16.80 8.47
N PRO A 128 11.94 -16.87 8.23
CA PRO A 128 12.48 -16.96 6.88
C PRO A 128 12.15 -18.27 6.15
N ASP A 129 12.05 -19.38 6.89
CA ASP A 129 11.72 -20.71 6.36
C ASP A 129 10.36 -20.77 5.63
N VAL A 130 9.37 -20.03 6.13
CA VAL A 130 8.03 -19.90 5.54
C VAL A 130 7.82 -18.58 4.81
N SER A 131 8.84 -17.71 4.77
CA SER A 131 8.78 -16.37 4.19
C SER A 131 7.66 -15.49 4.75
N LEU A 132 7.28 -15.68 6.02
CA LEU A 132 6.21 -14.92 6.67
C LEU A 132 6.81 -13.84 7.57
N MET A 133 6.30 -12.62 7.46
CA MET A 133 6.61 -11.54 8.38
C MET A 133 5.30 -11.03 8.99
N ALA A 134 5.18 -10.94 10.31
CA ALA A 134 4.03 -10.31 10.95
C ALA A 134 4.38 -8.87 11.37
N ALA A 135 3.51 -7.92 11.09
CA ALA A 135 3.55 -6.55 11.63
C ALA A 135 2.24 -6.29 12.39
N ILE A 136 2.35 -6.16 13.71
CA ILE A 136 1.19 -6.17 14.62
C ILE A 136 1.10 -4.85 15.37
N VAL A 137 -0.02 -4.15 15.20
CA VAL A 137 -0.33 -2.96 15.98
C VAL A 137 -1.32 -3.35 17.07
N LYS A 138 -0.89 -3.35 18.34
CA LYS A 138 -1.77 -3.60 19.49
C LYS A 138 -2.61 -2.36 19.78
N MET A 139 -3.92 -2.50 19.86
CA MET A 139 -4.87 -1.39 20.02
C MET A 139 -5.84 -1.67 21.16
N LYS A 140 -6.03 -0.69 22.04
CA LYS A 140 -7.13 -0.69 23.00
C LYS A 140 -8.26 0.17 22.45
N PHE A 141 -9.44 -0.42 22.22
CA PHE A 141 -10.63 0.34 21.86
C PHE A 141 -11.42 0.79 23.10
N ASN A 142 -11.72 2.08 23.15
CA ASN A 142 -12.55 2.73 24.16
C ASN A 142 -13.79 3.28 23.48
N TYR A 143 -14.89 2.55 23.58
CA TYR A 143 -16.14 2.92 22.93
C TYR A 143 -16.85 4.03 23.71
N VAL A 144 -17.12 5.13 23.02
CA VAL A 144 -17.86 6.27 23.57
C VAL A 144 -19.19 6.44 22.84
N GLN A 145 -20.19 6.92 23.58
CA GLN A 145 -21.53 7.12 23.07
C GLN A 145 -21.56 8.22 22.02
N ALA A 146 -22.67 8.29 21.28
CA ALA A 146 -22.75 9.26 20.20
C ALA A 146 -22.69 10.69 20.73
N ASP A 147 -21.93 11.55 20.06
CA ASP A 147 -21.75 12.95 20.48
C ASP A 147 -23.06 13.75 20.48
N ASN A 148 -24.07 13.30 19.75
CA ASN A 148 -25.42 13.88 19.75
C ASN A 148 -26.37 13.17 20.73
N THR A 149 -25.86 12.36 21.67
CA THR A 149 -26.67 11.71 22.71
C THR A 149 -27.46 12.77 23.48
N PRO A 150 -28.80 12.74 23.43
CA PRO A 150 -29.62 13.70 24.14
C PRO A 150 -29.43 13.60 25.65
N THR A 151 -29.84 14.65 26.38
CA THR A 151 -29.88 14.59 27.85
C THR A 151 -30.77 13.45 28.33
N LEU A 152 -30.53 12.94 29.54
CA LEU A 152 -31.30 11.83 30.12
C LEU A 152 -32.82 12.05 30.09
N ASN A 153 -33.28 13.28 30.36
CA ASN A 153 -34.70 13.62 30.30
C ASN A 153 -35.28 13.47 28.89
N VAL A 154 -34.53 13.89 27.87
CA VAL A 154 -34.94 13.74 26.47
C VAL A 154 -34.93 12.27 26.07
N LEU A 155 -33.88 11.51 26.42
CA LEU A 155 -33.83 10.06 26.18
C LEU A 155 -35.01 9.32 26.82
N MET A 156 -35.39 9.69 28.06
CA MET A 156 -36.55 9.10 28.74
C MET A 156 -37.86 9.43 28.00
N GLN A 157 -38.03 10.66 27.53
CA GLN A 157 -39.19 11.05 26.71
C GLN A 157 -39.23 10.28 25.39
N MET A 158 -38.09 10.14 24.71
CA MET A 158 -37.96 9.36 23.47
C MET A 158 -38.36 7.90 23.72
N ALA A 159 -37.81 7.27 24.76
CA ALA A 159 -38.13 5.89 25.13
C ALA A 159 -39.62 5.71 25.48
N MET A 160 -40.22 6.62 26.25
CA MET A 160 -41.67 6.60 26.56
C MET A 160 -42.53 6.80 25.31
N ALA A 161 -42.03 7.54 24.32
CA ALA A 161 -42.68 7.70 23.02
C ALA A 161 -42.43 6.53 22.05
N GLY A 162 -41.74 5.46 22.49
CA GLY A 162 -41.42 4.29 21.66
C GLY A 162 -40.36 4.53 20.60
N GLN A 163 -39.57 5.61 20.72
CA GLN A 163 -38.45 5.88 19.81
C GLN A 163 -37.23 5.03 20.20
N ASP A 164 -36.46 4.62 19.19
CA ASP A 164 -35.24 3.84 19.40
C ASP A 164 -34.09 4.73 19.90
N ILE A 165 -33.70 4.52 21.16
CA ILE A 165 -32.56 5.21 21.78
C ILE A 165 -31.25 4.43 21.63
N SER A 166 -31.28 3.18 21.15
CA SER A 166 -30.08 2.34 21.01
C SER A 166 -29.07 2.90 20.01
N GLN A 167 -29.53 3.72 19.06
CA GLN A 167 -28.67 4.45 18.12
C GLN A 167 -27.60 5.33 18.81
N PHE A 168 -27.83 5.75 20.07
CA PHE A 168 -26.88 6.55 20.83
C PHE A 168 -25.89 5.71 21.65
N PHE A 169 -26.18 4.43 21.88
CA PHE A 169 -25.45 3.59 22.83
C PHE A 169 -24.84 2.35 22.20
N TRP A 170 -23.55 2.10 22.40
CA TRP A 170 -22.93 0.83 22.00
C TRP A 170 -23.49 -0.36 22.79
N THR A 171 -23.92 -1.39 22.08
CA THR A 171 -24.12 -2.74 22.61
C THR A 171 -22.82 -3.54 22.54
N GLU A 172 -22.65 -4.58 23.37
CA GLU A 172 -21.46 -5.45 23.29
C GLU A 172 -21.33 -6.13 21.92
N ALA A 173 -22.45 -6.51 21.30
CA ALA A 173 -22.45 -7.08 19.95
C ALA A 173 -21.93 -6.10 18.90
N GLU A 174 -22.34 -4.82 18.96
CA GLU A 174 -21.82 -3.78 18.07
C GLU A 174 -20.32 -3.52 18.28
N LYS A 175 -19.84 -3.53 19.54
CA LYS A 175 -18.41 -3.35 19.85
C LYS A 175 -17.57 -4.47 19.24
N THR A 176 -17.99 -5.73 19.46
CA THR A 176 -17.33 -6.91 18.88
C THR A 176 -17.38 -6.86 17.36
N GLN A 177 -18.53 -6.54 16.77
CA GLN A 177 -18.66 -6.43 15.31
C GLN A 177 -17.71 -5.37 14.74
N PHE A 178 -17.67 -4.17 15.33
CA PHE A 178 -16.73 -3.12 14.93
C PHE A 178 -15.28 -3.59 15.00
N ALA A 179 -14.89 -4.23 16.11
CA ALA A 179 -13.52 -4.72 16.28
C ALA A 179 -13.15 -5.76 15.23
N THR A 180 -14.04 -6.73 14.98
CA THR A 180 -13.86 -7.76 13.94
C THR A 180 -13.75 -7.14 12.56
N ASP A 181 -14.67 -6.24 12.20
CA ASP A 181 -14.68 -5.60 10.88
C ASP A 181 -13.42 -4.77 10.67
N TYR A 182 -12.99 -4.00 11.68
CA TYR A 182 -11.77 -3.19 11.61
C TYR A 182 -10.53 -4.07 11.38
N VAL A 183 -10.37 -5.13 12.19
CA VAL A 183 -9.24 -6.08 12.05
C VAL A 183 -9.24 -6.74 10.68
N GLN A 184 -10.38 -7.27 10.24
CA GLN A 184 -10.50 -7.99 8.98
C GLN A 184 -10.21 -7.06 7.80
N ARG A 185 -10.80 -5.87 7.77
CA ARG A 185 -10.65 -4.93 6.65
C ARG A 185 -9.23 -4.41 6.55
N VAL A 186 -8.64 -3.93 7.65
CA VAL A 186 -7.23 -3.50 7.65
C VAL A 186 -6.33 -4.65 7.21
N SER A 187 -6.51 -5.85 7.76
CA SER A 187 -5.66 -7.00 7.41
C SER A 187 -5.82 -7.39 5.94
N SER A 188 -7.04 -7.35 5.40
CA SER A 188 -7.30 -7.66 3.99
C SER A 188 -6.69 -6.65 3.02
N GLN A 189 -6.67 -5.37 3.41
CA GLN A 189 -6.15 -4.29 2.59
C GLN A 189 -4.62 -4.26 2.62
N TRP A 190 -4.05 -4.38 3.82
CA TRP A 190 -2.62 -4.21 4.03
C TRP A 190 -1.81 -5.48 3.94
N SER A 191 -2.35 -6.68 4.19
CA SER A 191 -1.51 -7.89 4.19
C SER A 191 -1.19 -8.35 2.79
N PHE A 192 0.05 -8.77 2.58
CA PHE A 192 0.54 -9.42 1.37
C PHE A 192 0.40 -8.60 0.09
N ALA A 193 0.15 -7.29 0.19
CA ALA A 193 0.10 -6.38 -0.95
C ALA A 193 1.46 -6.24 -1.64
N HIS A 194 2.55 -6.32 -0.86
CA HIS A 194 3.93 -6.29 -1.33
C HIS A 194 4.77 -7.40 -0.70
N THR A 195 5.87 -7.77 -1.37
CA THR A 195 6.82 -8.77 -0.87
C THR A 195 8.19 -8.15 -0.75
N PHE A 196 8.93 -8.52 0.30
CA PHE A 196 10.34 -8.19 0.40
C PHE A 196 11.19 -9.33 -0.13
N ARG A 197 12.23 -9.01 -0.90
CA ARG A 197 13.20 -10.00 -1.38
C ARG A 197 14.60 -9.62 -0.97
N SER A 198 15.37 -10.59 -0.51
CA SER A 198 16.77 -10.35 -0.24
C SER A 198 17.52 -10.20 -1.57
N THR A 199 18.32 -9.14 -1.68
CA THR A 199 19.25 -8.90 -2.79
C THR A 199 20.66 -9.39 -2.46
N LYS A 200 20.88 -9.94 -1.26
CA LYS A 200 22.16 -10.50 -0.83
C LYS A 200 22.45 -11.77 -1.65
N ALA A 201 23.63 -11.81 -2.27
CA ALA A 201 24.06 -12.92 -3.11
C ALA A 201 23.94 -14.26 -2.35
N CYS A 202 23.45 -15.31 -3.01
CA CYS A 202 23.16 -16.65 -2.47
C CYS A 202 22.10 -16.76 -1.36
N TRP A 203 21.45 -15.67 -0.93
CA TRP A 203 20.43 -15.66 0.13
C TRP A 203 19.04 -15.44 -0.48
N PRO A 204 18.35 -16.48 -0.97
CA PRO A 204 17.08 -16.34 -1.71
C PRO A 204 15.87 -16.14 -0.78
N PHE A 205 16.06 -15.45 0.36
CA PHE A 205 15.00 -15.26 1.34
C PHE A 205 13.99 -14.22 0.86
N THR A 206 12.74 -14.47 1.19
CA THR A 206 11.65 -13.51 0.99
C THR A 206 10.91 -13.30 2.30
N ALA A 207 10.24 -12.17 2.42
CA ALA A 207 9.36 -11.89 3.54
C ALA A 207 8.04 -11.31 3.00
N ARG A 208 6.93 -11.94 3.37
CA ARG A 208 5.58 -11.58 2.96
C ARG A 208 4.86 -11.00 4.19
N PRO A 209 4.69 -9.67 4.27
CA PRO A 209 4.10 -9.05 5.44
C PRO A 209 2.61 -9.38 5.59
N HIS A 210 2.27 -9.99 6.73
CA HIS A 210 0.94 -10.05 7.29
C HIS A 210 0.79 -8.89 8.27
N VAL A 211 0.00 -7.90 7.90
CA VAL A 211 -0.17 -6.64 8.61
C VAL A 211 -1.52 -6.66 9.28
N THR A 212 -1.57 -6.61 10.61
CA THR A 212 -2.82 -6.82 11.33
C THR A 212 -2.93 -5.98 12.60
N PRO A 213 -4.09 -5.35 12.87
CA PRO A 213 -4.40 -4.84 14.19
C PRO A 213 -4.64 -6.00 15.16
N ARG A 214 -4.21 -5.85 16.41
CA ARG A 214 -4.57 -6.76 17.51
C ARG A 214 -5.28 -5.98 18.59
N VAL A 215 -6.55 -6.29 18.82
CA VAL A 215 -7.31 -5.67 19.93
C VAL A 215 -6.82 -6.27 21.24
N VAL A 216 -6.52 -5.41 22.21
CA VAL A 216 -6.08 -5.79 23.56
C VAL A 216 -6.99 -5.16 24.62
N ASP A 217 -7.12 -5.84 25.75
CA ASP A 217 -7.99 -5.38 26.85
C ASP A 217 -7.30 -4.38 27.79
N ASP A 218 -6.01 -4.55 28.05
CA ASP A 218 -5.25 -3.62 28.89
C ASP A 218 -4.63 -2.51 28.03
N VAL A 219 -4.81 -1.27 28.47
CA VAL A 219 -4.15 -0.12 27.85
C VAL A 219 -2.64 -0.21 27.98
N ALA A 220 -2.09 -0.82 29.05
CA ALA A 220 -0.65 -0.97 29.26
C ALA A 220 0.03 -1.81 28.17
N ASP A 221 -0.69 -2.78 27.59
CA ASP A 221 -0.19 -3.65 26.53
C ASP A 221 -0.33 -3.03 25.13
N ALA A 222 -1.13 -1.97 24.99
CA ALA A 222 -1.44 -1.35 23.72
C ALA A 222 -0.29 -0.50 23.18
N HIS A 223 -0.11 -0.51 21.86
CA HIS A 223 0.66 0.52 21.16
C HIS A 223 -0.17 1.81 21.02
N PHE A 224 -1.48 1.66 20.82
CA PHE A 224 -2.41 2.76 20.64
C PHE A 224 -3.63 2.64 21.54
N ASN A 225 -3.93 3.72 22.26
CA ASN A 225 -5.16 3.90 23.00
C ASN A 225 -6.17 4.67 22.14
N VAL A 226 -7.19 3.98 21.63
CA VAL A 226 -8.07 4.46 20.56
C VAL A 226 -9.48 4.67 21.08
N THR A 227 -10.03 5.86 20.87
CA THR A 227 -11.43 6.17 21.16
C THR A 227 -12.27 5.83 19.94
N VAL A 228 -13.36 5.08 20.12
CA VAL A 228 -14.29 4.71 19.04
C VAL A 228 -15.64 5.38 19.29
N HIS A 229 -15.96 6.35 18.46
CA HIS A 229 -17.16 7.18 18.58
C HIS A 229 -18.34 6.51 17.88
N LYS A 230 -19.48 6.33 18.58
CA LYS A 230 -20.73 5.93 17.90
C LYS A 230 -21.22 7.12 17.07
N THR A 231 -21.42 6.97 15.77
CA THR A 231 -21.93 8.08 14.97
C THR A 231 -22.77 7.61 13.79
N ASN A 232 -23.77 8.43 13.43
CA ASN A 232 -24.54 8.27 12.19
C ASN A 232 -24.05 9.22 11.08
N THR A 233 -23.08 10.08 11.37
CA THR A 233 -22.43 10.98 10.41
C THR A 233 -20.92 10.89 10.57
N PHE A 234 -20.20 10.85 9.46
CA PHE A 234 -18.74 10.84 9.47
C PHE A 234 -18.20 12.16 10.06
N ARG A 235 -17.44 12.10 11.16
CA ARG A 235 -16.80 13.24 11.84
C ARG A 235 -15.33 13.38 11.46
N GLY A 236 -14.74 12.29 11.01
CA GLY A 236 -13.33 12.21 10.68
C GLY A 236 -12.56 11.50 11.77
N SER A 237 -11.50 10.84 11.35
CA SER A 237 -10.70 9.96 12.18
C SER A 237 -9.25 10.42 12.13
N ALA A 238 -8.46 10.04 13.15
CA ALA A 238 -7.07 10.45 13.21
C ALA A 238 -6.26 9.54 14.14
N PHE A 239 -5.04 9.22 13.72
CA PHE A 239 -4.02 8.63 14.58
C PHE A 239 -2.91 9.62 14.94
N ARG A 240 -2.68 9.80 16.23
CA ARG A 240 -1.62 10.64 16.78
C ARG A 240 -0.44 9.75 17.16
N ALA A 241 0.30 9.34 16.15
CA ALA A 241 1.38 8.36 16.28
C ALA A 241 2.77 8.98 16.56
N ARG A 242 2.83 10.21 17.09
CA ARG A 242 4.11 10.90 17.30
C ARG A 242 4.88 10.27 18.45
N ASN A 243 6.04 9.68 18.15
CA ASN A 243 6.94 9.14 19.16
C ASN A 243 7.82 10.26 19.75
N PRO A 244 7.67 10.62 21.04
CA PRO A 244 8.52 11.60 21.71
C PRO A 244 9.89 11.05 22.12
N GLY A 245 10.21 9.80 21.77
CA GLY A 245 11.44 9.11 22.18
C GLY A 245 11.41 8.57 23.61
N THR A 246 10.32 8.73 24.35
CA THR A 246 10.22 8.25 25.73
C THR A 246 9.90 6.75 25.78
N PRO A 247 10.57 5.96 26.64
CA PRO A 247 10.17 4.58 26.93
C PRO A 247 8.71 4.51 27.41
N GLY A 248 8.00 3.44 27.05
CA GLY A 248 6.60 3.26 27.44
C GLY A 248 5.59 4.19 26.75
N TRP A 249 6.02 5.05 25.82
CA TRP A 249 5.09 5.87 25.04
C TRP A 249 4.06 5.02 24.28
N GLN A 250 2.83 5.54 24.26
CA GLN A 250 1.66 5.01 23.58
C GLN A 250 1.06 6.09 22.68
N GLY A 251 0.68 5.72 21.47
CA GLY A 251 -0.08 6.59 20.59
C GLY A 251 -1.54 6.69 21.02
N THR A 252 -2.22 7.69 20.49
CA THR A 252 -3.69 7.79 20.63
C THR A 252 -4.33 7.78 19.25
N GLY A 253 -5.59 7.38 19.18
CA GLY A 253 -6.38 7.46 17.97
C GLY A 253 -7.83 7.81 18.27
N ASP A 254 -8.51 8.36 17.27
CA ASP A 254 -9.95 8.58 17.24
C ASP A 254 -10.49 7.93 15.97
N LEU A 255 -11.47 7.05 16.13
CA LEU A 255 -12.17 6.36 15.05
C LEU A 255 -13.68 6.59 15.19
N ASP A 256 -14.38 6.56 14.07
CA ASP A 256 -15.84 6.60 13.99
C ASP A 256 -16.39 5.20 13.71
N SER A 257 -17.61 4.91 14.17
CA SER A 257 -18.31 3.64 13.87
C SER A 257 -18.54 3.39 12.37
N LEU A 258 -18.34 4.40 11.51
CA LEU A 258 -18.44 4.30 10.05
C LEU A 258 -17.10 3.97 9.37
N ASP A 259 -15.97 3.96 10.09
CA ASP A 259 -14.65 3.73 9.50
C ASP A 259 -14.46 2.31 8.99
N THR A 260 -15.24 1.35 9.51
CA THR A 260 -15.28 -0.04 9.05
C THR A 260 -16.14 -0.21 7.79
N THR A 261 -16.46 0.88 7.09
CA THR A 261 -17.20 0.86 5.83
C THR A 261 -16.44 1.60 4.72
N ASP A 262 -16.49 1.04 3.51
CA ASP A 262 -15.99 1.75 2.34
C ASP A 262 -16.89 2.94 2.03
N LEU A 263 -16.27 4.12 1.93
CA LEU A 263 -16.96 5.32 1.50
C LEU A 263 -16.91 5.41 -0.03
N ASN A 264 -17.85 4.71 -0.67
CA ASN A 264 -18.00 4.73 -2.13
C ASN A 264 -18.22 6.15 -2.66
N ASN A 265 -17.59 6.45 -3.78
CA ASN A 265 -17.60 7.74 -4.48
C ASN A 265 -17.01 8.91 -3.70
N ARG A 266 -16.56 8.71 -2.45
CA ARG A 266 -15.96 9.77 -1.64
C ARG A 266 -14.74 10.34 -2.35
N MET A 267 -14.63 11.66 -2.37
CA MET A 267 -13.51 12.38 -3.00
C MET A 267 -13.26 12.04 -4.48
N SER A 268 -14.23 11.43 -5.21
CA SER A 268 -14.02 11.04 -6.61
C SER A 268 -13.61 12.23 -7.48
N THR A 269 -14.30 13.36 -7.36
CA THR A 269 -13.94 14.58 -8.10
C THR A 269 -12.50 15.03 -7.82
N ASP A 270 -12.03 14.93 -6.57
CA ASP A 270 -10.67 15.33 -6.22
C ASP A 270 -9.62 14.34 -6.74
N VAL A 271 -9.92 13.04 -6.75
CA VAL A 271 -9.06 11.99 -7.35
C VAL A 271 -8.95 12.17 -8.86
N ALA A 272 -10.08 12.35 -9.55
CA ALA A 272 -10.07 12.65 -10.98
C ALA A 272 -9.35 13.96 -11.29
N ARG A 273 -9.47 14.98 -10.43
CA ARG A 273 -8.75 16.25 -10.58
C ARG A 273 -7.25 16.08 -10.45
N SER A 274 -6.81 15.35 -9.42
CA SER A 274 -5.38 15.12 -9.18
C SER A 274 -4.76 14.35 -10.35
N GLU A 275 -5.45 13.32 -10.85
CA GLU A 275 -4.99 12.58 -12.03
C GLU A 275 -4.96 13.46 -13.29
N ARG A 276 -5.97 14.31 -13.54
CA ARG A 276 -5.93 15.27 -14.64
C ARG A 276 -4.71 16.18 -14.52
N GLN A 277 -4.49 16.78 -13.34
CA GLN A 277 -3.35 17.69 -13.11
C GLN A 277 -2.00 16.98 -13.30
N ARG A 278 -1.89 15.72 -12.87
CA ARG A 278 -0.71 14.89 -13.13
C ARG A 278 -0.47 14.71 -14.63
N LEU A 279 -1.52 14.42 -15.41
CA LEU A 279 -1.43 14.32 -16.87
C LEU A 279 -1.06 15.65 -17.53
N GLU A 280 -1.54 16.79 -17.04
CA GLU A 280 -1.13 18.12 -17.54
C GLU A 280 0.37 18.35 -17.34
N ARG A 281 0.88 18.03 -16.15
CA ARG A 281 2.32 18.10 -15.85
C ARG A 281 3.11 17.14 -16.75
N ALA A 282 2.60 15.94 -17.00
CA ALA A 282 3.23 14.97 -17.89
C ALA A 282 3.32 15.48 -19.34
N VAL A 283 2.23 16.06 -19.88
CA VAL A 283 2.21 16.68 -21.22
C VAL A 283 3.23 17.81 -21.30
N ALA A 284 3.29 18.67 -20.28
CA ALA A 284 4.23 19.78 -20.22
C ALA A 284 5.69 19.30 -20.14
N SER A 285 5.99 18.35 -19.25
CA SER A 285 7.33 17.80 -19.03
C SER A 285 7.88 17.10 -20.28
N ALA A 286 7.04 16.29 -20.94
CA ALA A 286 7.41 15.63 -22.20
C ALA A 286 7.47 16.59 -23.40
N THR A 287 7.03 17.85 -23.24
CA THR A 287 6.81 18.81 -24.34
C THR A 287 6.00 18.18 -25.46
N ALA A 288 5.02 17.34 -25.11
CA ALA A 288 4.31 16.48 -26.06
C ALA A 288 3.22 17.22 -26.86
N SER A 289 2.96 18.49 -26.54
CA SER A 289 1.95 19.33 -27.19
C SER A 289 2.51 20.73 -27.46
N PRO A 290 2.31 21.32 -28.66
CA PRO A 290 1.69 20.72 -29.83
C PRO A 290 2.62 19.72 -30.55
N VAL A 291 2.03 18.70 -31.17
CA VAL A 291 2.71 17.83 -32.15
C VAL A 291 2.64 18.51 -33.52
N GLN A 292 3.78 18.70 -34.18
CA GLN A 292 3.86 19.41 -35.46
C GLN A 292 3.89 18.44 -36.65
N PHE A 293 3.38 18.90 -37.80
CA PHE A 293 3.33 18.10 -39.02
C PHE A 293 3.83 18.87 -40.23
N ALA A 294 4.52 18.16 -41.13
CA ALA A 294 4.84 18.66 -42.46
C ALA A 294 3.57 19.05 -43.26
N ARG A 295 3.76 19.88 -44.29
CA ARG A 295 2.67 20.32 -45.17
C ARG A 295 1.97 19.14 -45.82
N GLY A 296 0.63 19.08 -45.70
CA GLY A 296 -0.18 18.02 -46.31
C GLY A 296 0.03 16.62 -45.72
N SER A 297 0.79 16.49 -44.63
CA SER A 297 1.13 15.21 -44.00
C SER A 297 0.38 15.00 -42.68
N ASP A 298 0.10 13.74 -42.37
CA ASP A 298 -0.37 13.19 -41.09
C ASP A 298 0.66 12.23 -40.47
N THR A 299 1.88 12.17 -41.01
CA THR A 299 2.97 11.37 -40.44
C THR A 299 3.58 12.08 -39.24
N VAL A 300 3.60 11.39 -38.09
CA VAL A 300 4.30 11.85 -36.88
C VAL A 300 5.80 11.69 -37.07
N GLU A 301 6.55 12.78 -36.90
CA GLU A 301 8.01 12.76 -37.05
C GLU A 301 8.71 12.05 -35.88
N ALA A 302 9.94 11.58 -36.09
CA ALA A 302 10.67 10.80 -35.09
C ALA A 302 10.86 11.54 -33.75
N ALA A 303 11.09 12.85 -33.80
CA ALA A 303 11.25 13.67 -32.59
C ALA A 303 9.93 13.80 -31.80
N ASP A 304 8.80 13.96 -32.49
CA ASP A 304 7.47 13.96 -31.87
C ASP A 304 7.11 12.60 -31.30
N ARG A 305 7.41 11.51 -32.03
CA ARG A 305 7.22 10.14 -31.54
C ARG A 305 7.97 9.90 -30.23
N ALA A 306 9.22 10.34 -30.12
CA ALA A 306 9.99 10.20 -28.88
C ALA A 306 9.33 10.92 -27.69
N ARG A 307 8.80 12.14 -27.90
CA ARG A 307 8.06 12.89 -26.88
C ARG A 307 6.75 12.21 -26.48
N LEU A 308 6.02 11.65 -27.45
CA LEU A 308 4.80 10.88 -27.20
C LEU A 308 5.08 9.58 -26.41
N LEU A 309 6.22 8.92 -26.65
CA LEU A 309 6.63 7.76 -25.86
C LEU A 309 6.95 8.16 -24.40
N THR A 310 7.65 9.26 -24.18
CA THR A 310 7.88 9.79 -22.82
C THR A 310 6.57 10.13 -22.11
N LEU A 311 5.61 10.76 -22.82
CA LEU A 311 4.27 11.00 -22.28
C LEU A 311 3.57 9.67 -21.96
N ALA A 312 3.62 8.69 -22.85
CA ALA A 312 2.97 7.39 -22.65
C ALA A 312 3.50 6.66 -21.41
N ASP A 313 4.81 6.70 -21.15
CA ASP A 313 5.40 6.13 -19.94
C ASP A 313 4.88 6.81 -18.67
N ALA A 314 4.80 8.15 -18.67
CA ALA A 314 4.19 8.89 -17.57
C ALA A 314 2.69 8.57 -17.39
N MET A 315 1.93 8.39 -18.48
CA MET A 315 0.51 8.04 -18.42
C MET A 315 0.26 6.65 -17.82
N LYS A 316 1.16 5.68 -18.06
CA LYS A 316 1.11 4.33 -17.49
C LYS A 316 1.49 4.28 -16.01
N ALA A 317 2.27 5.23 -15.53
CA ALA A 317 2.75 5.29 -14.13
C ALA A 317 1.69 5.81 -13.13
N LYS A 318 0.40 5.83 -13.47
CA LYS A 318 -0.69 6.18 -12.54
C LYS A 318 -0.82 5.13 -11.43
N ASN A 319 -1.46 5.47 -10.30
CA ASN A 319 -1.80 4.44 -9.32
C ASN A 319 -2.83 3.46 -9.92
N PRO A 320 -2.90 2.20 -9.42
CA PRO A 320 -3.79 1.17 -9.96
C PRO A 320 -5.25 1.64 -10.11
N SER A 321 -5.81 2.27 -9.07
CA SER A 321 -7.21 2.68 -9.01
C SER A 321 -7.48 4.12 -9.47
N ASP A 322 -6.46 4.92 -9.81
CA ASP A 322 -6.67 6.26 -10.36
C ASP A 322 -7.49 6.17 -11.67
N PRO A 323 -8.40 7.11 -11.95
CA PRO A 323 -9.24 7.03 -13.14
C PRO A 323 -8.43 7.18 -14.44
N ALA A 324 -8.87 6.50 -15.50
CA ALA A 324 -8.36 6.75 -16.84
C ALA A 324 -8.97 8.04 -17.42
N VAL A 325 -8.44 9.20 -17.06
CA VAL A 325 -8.92 10.52 -17.55
C VAL A 325 -8.76 10.58 -19.08
N PRO A 326 -9.82 10.85 -19.85
CA PRO A 326 -9.72 10.92 -21.31
C PRO A 326 -8.76 12.00 -21.78
N MET A 327 -7.93 11.68 -22.78
CA MET A 327 -7.12 12.66 -23.49
C MET A 327 -7.90 13.24 -24.68
N VAL A 328 -7.92 14.56 -24.81
CA VAL A 328 -8.51 15.29 -25.92
C VAL A 328 -7.42 15.65 -26.92
N LEU A 329 -7.61 15.23 -28.17
CA LEU A 329 -6.68 15.45 -29.28
C LEU A 329 -7.37 16.29 -30.36
N ASN A 330 -6.97 17.55 -30.45
CA ASN A 330 -7.52 18.51 -31.39
C ASN A 330 -6.54 18.72 -32.54
N GLY A 331 -6.88 18.21 -33.72
CA GLY A 331 -6.09 18.40 -34.94
C GLY A 331 -6.46 19.69 -35.65
N PHE A 332 -5.44 20.32 -36.24
CA PHE A 332 -5.55 21.56 -37.00
C PHE A 332 -4.78 21.48 -38.33
N ALA A 333 -5.21 22.30 -39.28
CA ALA A 333 -4.50 22.56 -40.52
C ALA A 333 -4.28 24.08 -40.69
N SER A 334 -3.31 24.46 -41.51
CA SER A 334 -3.15 25.84 -41.95
C SER A 334 -4.25 26.22 -42.97
N ALA A 335 -4.49 27.51 -43.19
CA ALA A 335 -5.69 27.98 -43.91
C ALA A 335 -5.70 27.76 -45.44
N GLU A 336 -4.64 27.23 -46.04
CA GLU A 336 -4.63 26.91 -47.48
C GLU A 336 -5.48 25.67 -47.82
N GLY A 337 -6.09 25.64 -49.00
CA GLY A 337 -6.89 24.50 -49.46
C GLY A 337 -8.38 24.60 -49.12
N GLY A 338 -9.13 23.53 -49.43
CA GLY A 338 -10.56 23.45 -49.15
C GLY A 338 -10.84 23.23 -47.66
N ALA A 339 -11.90 23.85 -47.13
CA ALA A 339 -12.29 23.67 -45.73
C ALA A 339 -12.56 22.20 -45.36
N THR A 340 -13.19 21.44 -46.26
CA THR A 340 -13.44 20.00 -46.11
C THR A 340 -12.15 19.19 -46.07
N ASP A 341 -11.19 19.50 -46.95
CA ASP A 341 -9.89 18.82 -47.01
C ASP A 341 -9.10 19.09 -45.73
N ASN A 342 -9.09 20.34 -45.26
CA ASN A 342 -8.41 20.73 -44.03
C ASN A 342 -9.02 20.08 -42.80
N ARG A 343 -10.35 19.94 -42.74
CA ARG A 343 -11.01 19.21 -41.66
C ARG A 343 -10.64 17.72 -41.67
N THR A 344 -10.62 17.10 -42.84
CA THR A 344 -10.24 15.69 -43.01
C THR A 344 -8.77 15.46 -42.64
N LEU A 345 -7.86 16.32 -43.10
CA LEU A 345 -6.44 16.26 -42.76
C LEU A 345 -6.20 16.46 -41.26
N SER A 346 -6.90 17.40 -40.64
CA SER A 346 -6.83 17.64 -39.20
C SER A 346 -7.24 16.42 -38.39
N LEU A 347 -8.32 15.74 -38.79
CA LEU A 347 -8.77 14.50 -38.15
C LEU A 347 -7.71 13.40 -38.26
N ARG A 348 -7.17 13.16 -39.47
CA ARG A 348 -6.13 12.14 -39.68
C ARG A 348 -4.88 12.38 -38.84
N ARG A 349 -4.47 13.65 -38.66
CA ARG A 349 -3.34 14.00 -37.76
C ARG A 349 -3.63 13.62 -36.32
N ALA A 350 -4.81 13.96 -35.81
CA ALA A 350 -5.20 13.60 -34.45
C ALA A 350 -5.31 12.08 -34.26
N GLU A 351 -5.79 11.35 -35.27
CA GLU A 351 -5.79 9.89 -35.30
C GLU A 351 -4.38 9.28 -35.30
N ALA A 352 -3.43 9.88 -36.05
CA ALA A 352 -2.04 9.44 -36.07
C ALA A 352 -1.39 9.55 -34.68
N VAL A 353 -1.56 10.69 -33.99
CA VAL A 353 -1.08 10.86 -32.60
C VAL A 353 -1.75 9.87 -31.66
N ALA A 354 -3.07 9.68 -31.76
CA ALA A 354 -3.78 8.69 -30.95
C ALA A 354 -3.28 7.26 -31.21
N SER A 355 -2.92 6.93 -32.45
CA SER A 355 -2.35 5.62 -32.82
C SER A 355 -1.00 5.39 -32.15
N GLU A 356 -0.11 6.39 -32.13
CA GLU A 356 1.18 6.30 -31.45
C GLU A 356 1.01 6.06 -29.93
N LEU A 357 0.11 6.80 -29.27
CA LEU A 357 -0.16 6.62 -27.84
C LEU A 357 -0.80 5.26 -27.53
N ARG A 358 -1.76 4.80 -28.35
CA ARG A 358 -2.35 3.46 -28.19
C ARG A 358 -1.32 2.35 -28.40
N ALA A 359 -0.47 2.47 -29.41
CA ALA A 359 0.61 1.52 -29.66
C ALA A 359 1.61 1.45 -28.49
N ALA A 360 1.79 2.54 -27.76
CA ALA A 360 2.61 2.61 -26.54
C ALA A 360 1.93 2.04 -25.28
N GLY A 361 0.68 1.55 -25.38
CA GLY A 361 -0.06 0.91 -24.30
C GLY A 361 -0.73 1.87 -23.31
N VAL A 362 -1.01 3.10 -23.72
CA VAL A 362 -1.67 4.11 -22.87
C VAL A 362 -3.10 3.69 -22.52
N PRO A 363 -3.48 3.65 -21.22
CA PRO A 363 -4.82 3.20 -20.80
C PRO A 363 -5.92 4.26 -20.98
N GLN A 364 -5.58 5.54 -21.12
CA GLN A 364 -6.53 6.63 -21.20
C GLN A 364 -7.38 6.56 -22.49
N PRO A 365 -8.71 6.78 -22.41
CA PRO A 365 -9.54 6.97 -23.59
C PRO A 365 -9.08 8.18 -24.41
N MET A 366 -9.24 8.12 -25.74
CA MET A 366 -8.86 9.20 -26.64
C MET A 366 -10.10 9.83 -27.26
N VAL A 367 -10.29 11.14 -27.06
CA VAL A 367 -11.32 11.96 -27.68
C VAL A 367 -10.68 12.74 -28.83
N ILE A 368 -11.04 12.38 -30.07
CA ILE A 368 -10.36 12.86 -31.27
C ILE A 368 -11.26 13.84 -32.03
N ALA A 369 -10.73 15.00 -32.41
CA ALA A 369 -11.44 15.98 -33.22
C ALA A 369 -10.56 16.61 -34.30
N GLY A 370 -11.08 16.71 -35.53
CA GLY A 370 -10.50 17.53 -36.60
C GLY A 370 -11.18 18.89 -36.66
N LEU A 371 -10.47 19.95 -36.25
CA LEU A 371 -11.02 21.31 -36.17
C LEU A 371 -10.87 22.11 -37.47
N GLY A 372 -10.05 21.63 -38.41
CA GLY A 372 -9.91 22.21 -39.74
C GLY A 372 -8.91 23.37 -39.80
N PRO A 373 -9.08 24.32 -40.73
CA PRO A 373 -8.11 25.37 -40.97
C PRO A 373 -8.09 26.39 -39.82
N THR A 374 -6.89 26.84 -39.45
CA THR A 374 -6.67 27.94 -38.52
C THR A 374 -5.48 28.81 -38.98
N GLY A 375 -5.46 30.06 -38.53
CA GLY A 375 -4.41 31.04 -38.80
C GLY A 375 -4.20 31.37 -40.29
N ALA A 376 -2.96 31.70 -40.66
CA ALA A 376 -2.61 32.12 -42.01
C ALA A 376 -2.32 30.93 -42.95
N PRO A 377 -2.54 31.08 -44.27
CA PRO A 377 -2.08 30.10 -45.25
C PRO A 377 -0.56 29.86 -45.15
N ASN A 378 -0.16 28.60 -45.32
CA ASN A 378 1.21 28.10 -45.27
C ASN A 378 1.94 28.24 -43.92
N ASP A 379 1.26 28.66 -42.86
CA ASP A 379 1.86 28.77 -41.53
C ASP A 379 2.05 27.38 -40.91
N ALA A 380 3.32 26.98 -40.71
CA ALA A 380 3.67 25.70 -40.14
C ALA A 380 3.13 25.52 -38.71
N ALA A 381 3.02 26.60 -37.91
CA ALA A 381 2.56 26.52 -36.53
C ALA A 381 1.10 26.07 -36.40
N ASN A 382 0.31 26.20 -37.47
CA ASN A 382 -1.09 25.79 -37.53
C ASN A 382 -1.27 24.33 -38.00
N ARG A 383 -0.19 23.62 -38.34
CA ARG A 383 -0.21 22.23 -38.79
C ARG A 383 0.08 21.30 -37.62
N LYS A 384 -0.83 21.27 -36.66
CA LYS A 384 -0.56 20.68 -35.35
C LYS A 384 -1.68 19.79 -34.83
N VAL A 385 -1.35 19.01 -33.82
CA VAL A 385 -2.31 18.43 -32.87
C VAL A 385 -2.00 18.99 -31.49
N GLU A 386 -3.03 19.49 -30.81
CA GLU A 386 -2.96 19.88 -29.41
C GLU A 386 -3.53 18.76 -28.54
N LEU A 387 -2.80 18.40 -27.49
CA LEU A 387 -3.18 17.39 -26.52
C LEU A 387 -3.46 18.06 -25.18
N ALA A 388 -4.57 17.68 -24.54
CA ALA A 388 -4.88 18.04 -23.16
C ALA A 388 -5.74 16.96 -22.52
N PRO A 389 -5.62 16.67 -21.21
CA PRO A 389 -6.57 15.82 -20.53
C PRO A 389 -7.94 16.51 -20.40
N SER A 390 -9.01 15.72 -20.38
CA SER A 390 -10.39 16.23 -20.31
C SER A 390 -10.66 16.94 -18.98
N THR A 391 -11.10 18.19 -19.05
CA THR A 391 -11.49 19.00 -17.89
C THR A 391 -12.92 18.74 -17.41
N THR A 392 -13.75 18.08 -18.22
CA THR A 392 -15.15 17.78 -17.87
C THR A 392 -15.32 16.44 -17.16
N PHE A 393 -14.31 15.56 -17.23
CA PHE A 393 -14.37 14.22 -16.68
C PHE A 393 -14.55 14.20 -15.15
N GLU A 394 -13.90 15.12 -14.43
CA GLU A 394 -13.93 15.20 -12.95
C GLU A 394 -15.35 15.28 -12.37
N GLY A 395 -16.26 15.98 -13.06
CA GLY A 395 -17.64 16.16 -12.61
C GLY A 395 -18.54 14.93 -12.82
N THR A 396 -18.05 13.92 -13.54
CA THR A 396 -18.79 12.70 -13.87
C THR A 396 -18.20 11.44 -13.25
N TYR A 397 -16.99 11.52 -12.69
CA TYR A 397 -16.33 10.37 -12.10
C TYR A 397 -16.88 10.07 -10.71
N THR A 398 -17.37 8.84 -10.54
CA THR A 398 -17.90 8.28 -9.30
C THR A 398 -17.35 6.87 -9.13
N GLY A 399 -16.03 6.71 -9.26
CA GLY A 399 -15.38 5.40 -9.21
C GLY A 399 -14.43 5.24 -8.02
N ASN A 400 -14.19 6.29 -7.24
CA ASN A 400 -13.26 6.20 -6.13
C ASN A 400 -13.89 5.43 -4.96
N ARG A 401 -13.07 4.63 -4.29
CA ARG A 401 -13.38 3.99 -3.01
C ARG A 401 -12.39 4.52 -2.00
N PHE A 402 -12.86 4.90 -0.83
CA PHE A 402 -12.00 5.30 0.28
C PHE A 402 -12.24 4.34 1.46
N ALA A 403 -11.17 3.83 2.05
CA ALA A 403 -11.20 2.95 3.21
C ALA A 403 -10.59 3.69 4.42
N PRO A 404 -11.43 4.39 5.23
CA PRO A 404 -10.93 5.20 6.35
C PRO A 404 -10.13 4.39 7.35
N ASP A 405 -10.61 3.20 7.73
CA ASP A 405 -9.91 2.28 8.62
C ASP A 405 -8.48 1.95 8.16
N ALA A 406 -8.32 1.59 6.89
CA ALA A 406 -7.01 1.27 6.32
C ALA A 406 -6.10 2.49 6.24
N HIS A 407 -6.65 3.67 5.92
CA HIS A 407 -5.92 4.95 5.92
C HIS A 407 -5.38 5.29 7.31
N GLU A 408 -6.27 5.30 8.31
CA GLU A 408 -5.93 5.59 9.69
C GLU A 408 -4.92 4.60 10.27
N PHE A 409 -5.06 3.31 9.93
CA PHE A 409 -4.09 2.30 10.32
C PHE A 409 -2.70 2.55 9.76
N GLY A 410 -2.59 3.10 8.54
CA GLY A 410 -1.31 3.48 7.95
C GLY A 410 -0.55 4.50 8.80
N HIS A 411 -1.24 5.42 9.47
CA HIS A 411 -0.60 6.32 10.44
C HIS A 411 -0.10 5.59 11.68
N ALA A 412 -0.80 4.56 12.16
CA ALA A 412 -0.32 3.72 13.26
C ALA A 412 0.97 2.97 12.90
N LEU A 413 1.16 2.64 11.61
CA LEU A 413 2.41 2.11 11.04
C LEU A 413 3.50 3.18 10.81
N GLY A 414 3.17 4.46 10.97
CA GLY A 414 4.09 5.59 10.85
C GLY A 414 4.01 6.38 9.53
N MET A 415 3.04 6.07 8.66
CA MET A 415 2.90 6.74 7.36
C MET A 415 2.42 8.20 7.50
N PRO A 416 2.94 9.16 6.72
CA PRO A 416 2.37 10.50 6.58
C PRO A 416 1.16 10.52 5.65
N ASP A 417 0.33 11.56 5.76
CA ASP A 417 -0.67 11.90 4.75
C ASP A 417 -0.02 12.33 3.44
N GLU A 418 -0.49 11.77 2.33
CA GLU A 418 -0.05 12.12 0.98
C GLU A 418 -0.83 13.30 0.39
N TYR A 419 -2.06 13.54 0.85
CA TYR A 419 -2.92 14.64 0.38
C TYR A 419 -2.59 16.00 0.99
N ASP A 420 -1.63 16.06 1.91
CA ASP A 420 -1.13 17.29 2.52
C ASP A 420 0.31 17.56 2.07
N ASN A 421 0.66 18.83 1.88
CA ASN A 421 2.01 19.26 1.53
C ASN A 421 2.58 20.12 2.66
N HIS A 422 3.40 19.50 3.51
CA HIS A 422 4.08 20.17 4.59
C HIS A 422 5.57 20.28 4.25
N THR A 423 6.05 21.50 4.05
CA THR A 423 7.47 21.75 3.74
C THR A 423 8.29 22.17 4.95
N THR A 424 7.63 22.40 6.10
CA THR A 424 8.26 22.86 7.34
C THR A 424 7.58 22.27 8.56
N GLY A 425 8.25 22.34 9.71
CA GLY A 425 7.75 21.84 10.98
C GLY A 425 7.66 20.31 11.01
N LEU A 426 7.07 19.78 12.06
CA LEU A 426 7.10 18.35 12.38
C LEU A 426 6.53 17.46 11.25
N LEU A 427 5.47 17.90 10.58
CA LEU A 427 4.89 17.14 9.47
C LEU A 427 5.76 17.19 8.21
N GLY A 428 6.45 18.30 7.96
CA GLY A 428 7.43 18.39 6.86
C GLY A 428 8.70 17.58 7.13
N ASP A 429 9.14 17.52 8.39
CA ASP A 429 10.23 16.64 8.80
C ASP A 429 9.86 15.16 8.58
N LYS A 430 8.60 14.79 8.90
CA LYS A 430 8.06 13.45 8.64
C LYS A 430 8.04 13.12 7.15
N GLN A 431 7.52 14.02 6.31
CA GLN A 431 7.49 13.82 4.85
C GLN A 431 8.91 13.73 4.27
N THR A 432 9.85 14.52 4.78
CA THR A 432 11.27 14.45 4.39
C THR A 432 11.90 13.11 4.76
N ALA A 433 11.70 12.64 6.00
CA ALA A 433 12.21 11.34 6.44
C ALA A 433 11.59 10.19 5.65
N PHE A 434 10.30 10.28 5.32
CA PHE A 434 9.62 9.30 4.47
C PHE A 434 10.23 9.23 3.06
N VAL A 435 10.50 10.37 2.42
CA VAL A 435 11.18 10.41 1.11
C VAL A 435 12.58 9.80 1.19
N GLN A 436 13.34 10.06 2.26
CA GLN A 436 14.65 9.46 2.46
C GLN A 436 14.58 7.93 2.60
N LEU A 437 13.58 7.41 3.33
CA LEU A 437 13.33 5.98 3.42
C LEU A 437 12.96 5.38 2.06
N ALA A 438 12.09 6.04 1.29
CA ALA A 438 11.71 5.60 -0.05
C ALA A 438 12.93 5.46 -0.97
N GLN A 439 13.80 6.48 -0.97
CA GLN A 439 15.05 6.47 -1.72
C GLN A 439 15.99 5.34 -1.27
N ALA A 440 16.13 5.11 0.03
CA ALA A 440 16.96 4.04 0.57
C ALA A 440 16.46 2.64 0.19
N ALA A 441 15.14 2.46 0.09
CA ALA A 441 14.52 1.20 -0.33
C ALA A 441 14.44 1.03 -1.85
N GLY A 442 14.79 2.06 -2.63
CA GLY A 442 14.68 2.02 -4.10
C GLY A 442 13.23 2.07 -4.61
N VAL A 443 12.29 2.56 -3.81
CA VAL A 443 10.87 2.74 -4.21
C VAL A 443 10.56 4.21 -4.48
N ALA A 444 9.63 4.48 -5.39
CA ALA A 444 9.22 5.84 -5.70
C ALA A 444 8.42 6.45 -4.52
N PRO A 445 8.78 7.64 -4.02
CA PRO A 445 7.91 8.41 -3.13
C PRO A 445 6.66 8.91 -3.91
N PRO A 446 5.70 9.58 -3.26
CA PRO A 446 4.65 10.28 -3.99
C PRO A 446 5.28 11.26 -4.97
N ASP A 447 4.81 11.27 -6.23
CA ASP A 447 5.28 12.20 -7.26
C ASP A 447 5.21 13.67 -6.77
N GLN A 448 4.16 13.96 -6.00
CA GLN A 448 3.91 15.25 -5.40
C GLN A 448 3.08 15.09 -4.12
N TRP A 449 3.48 15.79 -3.06
CA TRP A 449 2.68 15.95 -1.85
C TRP A 449 1.52 16.92 -2.07
N GLY A 450 0.37 16.65 -1.46
CA GLY A 450 -0.83 17.47 -1.64
C GLY A 450 -1.80 16.91 -2.69
N ASP A 451 -1.37 15.93 -3.47
CA ASP A 451 -2.22 15.31 -4.49
C ASP A 451 -3.19 14.32 -3.84
N ARG A 452 -4.47 14.42 -4.20
CA ARG A 452 -5.55 13.59 -3.67
C ARG A 452 -5.72 12.37 -4.56
N THR A 453 -4.80 11.42 -4.51
CA THR A 453 -4.79 10.24 -5.41
C THR A 453 -5.61 9.07 -4.86
N SER A 454 -5.70 7.97 -5.61
CA SER A 454 -6.28 6.70 -5.15
C SER A 454 -5.41 5.91 -4.15
N SER A 455 -4.26 6.44 -3.74
CA SER A 455 -3.42 5.90 -2.66
C SER A 455 -4.19 5.78 -1.34
N VAL A 456 -3.93 4.71 -0.57
CA VAL A 456 -4.54 4.50 0.76
C VAL A 456 -4.14 5.60 1.73
N MET A 457 -2.94 6.18 1.60
CA MET A 457 -2.48 7.32 2.41
C MET A 457 -2.90 8.68 1.82
N ALA A 458 -3.70 8.67 0.74
CA ALA A 458 -4.36 9.83 0.18
C ALA A 458 -5.89 9.70 0.38
N ASN A 459 -6.64 9.54 -0.71
CA ASN A 459 -8.10 9.50 -0.71
C ASN A 459 -8.67 8.18 -1.25
N GLY A 460 -7.86 7.13 -1.43
CA GLY A 460 -8.30 5.90 -2.05
C GLY A 460 -8.08 4.64 -1.22
N VAL A 461 -7.76 3.55 -1.92
CA VAL A 461 -7.54 2.20 -1.36
C VAL A 461 -6.19 1.60 -1.76
N ASP A 462 -5.45 2.19 -2.70
CA ASP A 462 -4.25 1.55 -3.22
C ASP A 462 -3.14 1.53 -2.17
N VAL A 463 -2.79 0.34 -1.71
CA VAL A 463 -1.57 0.11 -0.93
C VAL A 463 -0.43 -0.05 -1.93
N LEU A 464 0.58 0.80 -1.82
CA LEU A 464 1.70 0.94 -2.75
C LEU A 464 3.00 0.52 -2.07
N PRO A 465 4.07 0.20 -2.82
CA PRO A 465 5.33 -0.29 -2.24
C PRO A 465 5.91 0.66 -1.17
N ARG A 466 5.76 1.98 -1.38
CA ARG A 466 6.20 3.01 -0.42
C ARG A 466 5.46 2.98 0.92
N HIS A 467 4.28 2.37 1.01
CA HIS A 467 3.54 2.25 2.27
C HIS A 467 4.10 1.16 3.19
N TYR A 468 5.01 0.33 2.68
CA TYR A 468 5.67 -0.73 3.44
C TYR A 468 7.04 -0.33 4.02
N LEU A 469 7.46 0.93 3.85
CA LEU A 469 8.81 1.39 4.21
C LEU A 469 9.17 1.19 5.69
N THR A 470 8.23 1.39 6.60
CA THR A 470 8.50 1.22 8.03
C THR A 470 8.58 -0.25 8.43
N ILE A 471 7.81 -1.11 7.75
CA ILE A 471 7.86 -2.57 7.90
C ILE A 471 9.20 -3.10 7.33
N TRP A 472 9.60 -2.63 6.15
CA TRP A 472 10.91 -2.92 5.54
C TRP A 472 12.07 -2.50 6.47
N GLU A 473 11.95 -1.34 7.12
CA GLU A 473 12.93 -0.89 8.10
C GLU A 473 13.02 -1.84 9.31
N ALA A 474 11.88 -2.28 9.84
CA ALA A 474 11.83 -3.25 10.93
C ALA A 474 12.51 -4.58 10.54
N LEU A 475 12.25 -5.08 9.32
CA LEU A 475 12.91 -6.26 8.77
C LEU A 475 14.42 -6.11 8.71
N GLY A 476 14.90 -5.01 8.12
CA GLY A 476 16.33 -4.72 8.05
C GLY A 476 17.00 -4.59 9.41
N SER A 477 16.29 -4.06 10.41
CA SER A 477 16.78 -3.96 11.79
C SER A 477 16.92 -5.33 12.45
N MET A 478 15.88 -6.17 12.39
CA MET A 478 15.89 -7.46 13.09
C MET A 478 16.74 -8.53 12.40
N THR A 479 16.98 -8.40 11.09
CA THR A 479 17.81 -9.36 10.32
C THR A 479 19.29 -8.98 10.23
N ALA A 480 19.67 -7.81 10.73
CA ALA A 480 21.08 -7.42 10.84
C ALA A 480 21.81 -8.26 11.92
N PRO A 481 23.10 -8.58 11.72
CA PRO A 481 23.95 -8.24 10.57
C PRO A 481 23.89 -9.26 9.43
N ASP A 482 22.95 -10.20 9.44
CA ASP A 482 22.87 -11.28 8.45
C ASP A 482 22.39 -10.82 7.07
N ILE A 483 21.29 -10.06 7.05
CA ILE A 483 20.85 -9.28 5.89
C ILE A 483 20.63 -7.86 6.40
N THR A 484 21.33 -6.89 5.82
CA THR A 484 21.15 -5.48 6.17
C THR A 484 19.91 -4.90 5.51
N ARG A 485 19.44 -3.76 6.01
CA ARG A 485 18.27 -3.06 5.44
C ARG A 485 18.36 -2.82 3.93
N ASN A 486 19.53 -2.44 3.43
CA ASN A 486 19.72 -2.15 1.99
C ASN A 486 19.87 -3.42 1.13
N GLU A 487 19.92 -4.60 1.76
CA GLU A 487 19.93 -5.91 1.10
C GLU A 487 18.51 -6.53 1.02
N TRP A 488 17.47 -5.72 1.26
CA TRP A 488 16.07 -6.05 1.05
C TRP A 488 15.46 -5.09 0.01
N SER A 489 14.83 -5.62 -1.04
CA SER A 489 13.96 -4.86 -1.95
C SER A 489 12.50 -4.95 -1.54
N ILE A 490 11.67 -4.02 -2.02
CA ILE A 490 10.21 -4.08 -1.94
C ILE A 490 9.67 -4.26 -3.36
N ASP A 491 8.89 -5.31 -3.56
CA ASP A 491 8.30 -5.68 -4.85
C ASP A 491 6.77 -5.52 -4.83
#